data_AF-A0A926YLM1-F1
#
_entry.id   AF-A0A926YLM1-F1
#
_cell.length_a   1.000
_cell.length_b   1.000
_cell.length_c   1.000
_cell.angle_alpha   90.00
_cell.angle_beta   90.00
_cell.angle_gamma   90.00
#
_symmetry.space_group_name_H-M   'P 1'
#
loop_
_entity.id
_entity.type
_entity.pdbx_description
1 polymer ?
#
loop_
_entity_poly.entity_id
_entity_poly.type
_entity_poly.pdbx_seq_one_letter_code
_entity_poly.pdbx_strand_id
1 'polypeptide(L)'
;MVTRKDSTQSHSHWGKRHYDQGTHEPTYTRPKRKADWFGGLLLLAQFLAAAFTIWLIWQSVEVYVQIGVALADRTLAANLPQWLGWFIRNTWILGSVIKWFLDGGVALVSIAAMLALYVLLQSGEVAPLLLENSPRTLRRLIGSITSHTRLPINSKDHATVAFLKERHNAIPTKWVDSIYTAKWVCYGVDFLICLLACPPLRGGWDRLRLVMTAPTMSDFDFVNAGKIAITLFAVEVGFFVYLWIKRGRTILNTPEPEQATEA
;
A
#
# COMPACT_ATOMS: atom_id res chain seq x y z
N MET A 1 53.30 24.52 30.66
CA MET A 1 54.15 23.72 29.76
C MET A 1 54.22 22.32 30.32
N VAL A 2 53.44 21.38 29.77
CA VAL A 2 53.38 19.99 30.20
C VAL A 2 53.62 19.15 28.94
N THR A 3 54.79 18.53 28.88
CA THR A 3 55.24 17.63 27.80
C THR A 3 54.59 16.27 28.00
N ARG A 4 53.67 15.89 27.11
CA ARG A 4 53.04 14.56 27.10
C ARG A 4 53.76 13.69 26.07
N LYS A 5 54.45 12.67 26.60
CA LYS A 5 55.18 11.62 25.89
C LYS A 5 54.27 10.78 25.01
N ASP A 6 54.77 10.50 23.81
CA ASP A 6 54.33 9.46 22.90
C ASP A 6 54.43 8.07 23.54
N SER A 7 53.43 7.22 23.30
CA SER A 7 53.51 5.78 23.55
C SER A 7 52.89 5.01 22.38
N THR A 8 53.79 4.61 21.49
CA THR A 8 53.95 3.27 20.89
C THR A 8 52.74 2.56 20.26
N GLN A 9 52.83 2.47 18.93
CA GLN A 9 52.21 1.49 18.04
C GLN A 9 52.36 0.06 18.57
N SER A 10 51.22 -0.63 18.71
CA SER A 10 51.15 -2.09 18.81
C SER A 10 50.84 -2.66 17.42
N HIS A 11 51.87 -3.16 16.74
CA HIS A 11 51.72 -3.95 15.52
C HIS A 11 51.22 -5.35 15.90
N SER A 12 49.91 -5.58 15.78
CA SER A 12 49.34 -6.93 15.91
C SER A 12 49.69 -7.76 14.68
N HIS A 13 50.66 -8.64 14.86
CA HIS A 13 51.11 -9.64 13.89
C HIS A 13 50.02 -10.72 13.73
N TRP A 14 49.08 -10.50 12.81
CA TRP A 14 48.10 -11.53 12.43
C TRP A 14 48.80 -12.60 11.60
N GLY A 15 49.05 -13.74 12.24
CA GLY A 15 49.62 -14.93 11.61
C GLY A 15 48.73 -15.43 10.47
N LYS A 16 49.34 -15.60 9.29
CA LYS A 16 48.76 -16.30 8.15
C LYS A 16 48.61 -17.78 8.52
N ARG A 17 47.41 -18.18 8.97
CA ARG A 17 47.03 -19.59 9.00
C ARG A 17 46.83 -20.05 7.55
N HIS A 18 47.78 -20.83 7.06
CA HIS A 18 47.61 -21.65 5.87
C HIS A 18 46.51 -22.67 6.18
N TYR A 19 45.32 -22.46 5.61
CA TYR A 19 44.28 -23.48 5.56
C TYR A 19 44.65 -24.44 4.43
N ASP A 20 45.01 -25.67 4.80
CA ASP A 20 45.10 -26.79 3.86
C ASP A 20 43.74 -26.96 3.18
N GLN A 21 43.71 -26.67 1.87
CA GLN A 21 42.58 -26.96 0.99
C GLN A 21 42.54 -28.46 0.68
N GLY A 22 42.12 -29.26 1.67
CA GLY A 22 41.69 -30.63 1.42
C GLY A 22 40.36 -30.61 0.65
N THR A 23 40.42 -30.76 -0.67
CA THR A 23 39.27 -30.84 -1.58
C THR A 23 38.56 -32.19 -1.43
N HIS A 24 37.93 -32.44 -0.29
CA HIS A 24 36.83 -33.40 -0.21
C HIS A 24 35.56 -32.57 -0.30
N GLU A 25 35.06 -32.33 -1.52
CA GLU A 25 33.69 -31.85 -1.68
C GLU A 25 32.77 -32.95 -1.15
N PRO A 26 32.06 -32.74 -0.02
CA PRO A 26 31.08 -33.70 0.41
C PRO A 26 30.01 -33.76 -0.69
N THR A 27 29.86 -34.91 -1.33
CA THR A 27 28.77 -35.17 -2.27
C THR A 27 27.46 -35.13 -1.49
N TYR A 28 26.87 -33.93 -1.38
CA TYR A 28 25.55 -33.72 -0.81
C TYR A 28 24.53 -34.42 -1.69
N THR A 29 24.23 -35.67 -1.36
CA THR A 29 23.10 -36.37 -1.94
C THR A 29 21.84 -35.76 -1.34
N ARG A 30 21.22 -34.86 -2.10
CA ARG A 30 19.96 -34.21 -1.73
C ARG A 30 18.97 -35.33 -1.35
N PRO A 31 18.47 -35.38 -0.10
CA PRO A 31 17.51 -36.42 0.28
C PRO A 31 16.34 -36.36 -0.69
N LYS A 32 15.97 -37.51 -1.28
CA LYS A 32 14.79 -37.64 -2.14
C LYS A 32 13.57 -37.27 -1.30
N ARG A 33 13.16 -36.00 -1.43
CA ARG A 33 11.99 -35.42 -0.80
C ARG A 33 10.80 -36.35 -1.10
N LYS A 34 10.31 -37.05 -0.08
CA LYS A 34 9.03 -37.76 -0.19
C LYS A 34 8.01 -36.72 -0.69
N ALA A 35 7.05 -37.14 -1.51
CA ALA A 35 6.04 -36.23 -2.04
C ALA A 35 5.26 -35.62 -0.86
N ASP A 36 5.70 -34.46 -0.40
CA ASP A 36 5.24 -33.81 0.83
C ASP A 36 3.83 -33.29 0.57
N TRP A 37 2.82 -34.08 0.93
CA TRP A 37 1.41 -33.68 0.89
C TRP A 37 1.17 -32.29 1.54
N PHE A 38 1.96 -31.96 2.55
CA PHE A 38 2.04 -30.63 3.17
C PHE A 38 2.42 -29.50 2.20
N GLY A 39 3.37 -29.74 1.29
CA GLY A 39 3.75 -28.77 0.27
C GLY A 39 2.60 -28.48 -0.70
N GLY A 40 1.85 -29.52 -1.09
CA GLY A 40 0.66 -29.37 -1.92
C GLY A 40 -0.45 -28.57 -1.24
N LEU A 41 -0.74 -28.87 0.02
CA LEU A 41 -1.75 -28.16 0.82
C LEU A 41 -1.40 -26.68 1.01
N LEU A 42 -0.12 -26.38 1.24
CA LEU A 42 0.35 -25.01 1.38
C LEU A 42 0.26 -24.24 0.06
N LEU A 43 0.60 -24.85 -1.08
CA LEU A 43 0.41 -24.22 -2.39
C LEU A 43 -1.07 -23.94 -2.69
N LEU A 44 -1.97 -24.86 -2.35
CA LEU A 44 -3.41 -24.65 -2.48
C LEU A 44 -3.89 -23.49 -1.60
N ALA A 45 -3.45 -23.43 -0.34
CA ALA A 45 -3.78 -22.33 0.56
C ALA A 45 -3.27 -20.97 0.03
N GLN A 46 -2.06 -20.93 -0.54
CA GLN A 46 -1.53 -19.72 -1.19
C GLN A 46 -2.39 -19.30 -2.39
N PHE A 47 -2.83 -20.25 -3.21
CA PHE A 47 -3.69 -19.98 -4.36
C PHE A 47 -5.05 -19.42 -3.93
N LEU A 48 -5.70 -20.06 -2.94
CA LEU A 48 -6.98 -19.60 -2.41
C LEU A 48 -6.87 -18.21 -1.79
N ALA A 49 -5.82 -17.95 -1.02
CA ALA A 49 -5.58 -16.63 -0.42
C ALA A 49 -5.35 -15.55 -1.50
N ALA A 50 -4.61 -15.87 -2.57
CA ALA A 50 -4.41 -14.97 -3.69
C ALA A 50 -5.70 -14.70 -4.47
N ALA A 51 -6.50 -15.75 -4.75
CA ALA A 51 -7.79 -15.61 -5.43
C ALA A 51 -8.77 -14.76 -4.61
N PHE A 52 -8.85 -15.00 -3.29
CA PHE A 52 -9.67 -14.21 -2.39
C PHE A 52 -9.22 -12.74 -2.34
N THR A 53 -7.91 -12.49 -2.31
CA THR A 53 -7.35 -11.12 -2.37
C THR A 53 -7.72 -10.41 -3.67
N ILE A 54 -7.58 -11.08 -4.82
CA ILE A 54 -7.96 -10.50 -6.12
C ILE A 54 -9.45 -10.16 -6.13
N TRP A 55 -10.30 -11.04 -5.58
CA TRP A 55 -11.73 -10.79 -5.47
C TRP A 55 -12.05 -9.57 -4.58
N LEU A 56 -11.37 -9.41 -3.44
CA LEU A 56 -11.53 -8.22 -2.59
C LEU A 56 -11.11 -6.92 -3.31
N ILE A 57 -9.97 -6.95 -4.01
CA ILE A 57 -9.50 -5.80 -4.79
C ILE A 57 -10.50 -5.46 -5.90
N TRP A 58 -11.05 -6.48 -6.58
CA TRP A 58 -12.09 -6.28 -7.59
C TRP A 58 -13.33 -5.60 -7.01
N GLN A 59 -13.83 -6.08 -5.86
CA GLN A 59 -14.95 -5.45 -5.15
C GLN A 59 -14.65 -4.00 -4.75
N SER A 60 -13.40 -3.70 -4.37
CA SER A 60 -12.97 -2.33 -4.07
C SER A 60 -13.01 -1.42 -5.30
N VAL A 61 -12.41 -1.87 -6.41
CA VAL A 61 -12.37 -1.14 -7.69
C VAL A 61 -13.77 -0.87 -8.24
N GLU A 62 -14.70 -1.81 -8.07
CA GLU A 62 -16.08 -1.70 -8.55
C GLU A 62 -16.78 -0.42 -8.03
N VAL A 63 -16.55 -0.06 -6.75
CA VAL A 63 -17.13 1.16 -6.16
C VAL A 63 -16.67 2.42 -6.91
N TYR A 64 -15.38 2.51 -7.23
CA TYR A 64 -14.83 3.64 -7.98
C TYR A 64 -15.31 3.70 -9.43
N VAL A 65 -15.45 2.54 -10.08
CA VAL A 65 -16.03 2.44 -11.42
C VAL A 65 -17.46 2.94 -11.42
N GLN A 66 -18.28 2.54 -10.44
CA GLN A 66 -19.67 3.00 -10.31
C GLN A 66 -19.76 4.52 -10.12
N ILE A 67 -18.87 5.12 -9.33
CA ILE A 67 -18.79 6.58 -9.19
C ILE A 67 -18.42 7.23 -10.53
N GLY A 68 -17.46 6.67 -11.25
CA GLY A 68 -17.04 7.16 -12.57
C GLY A 68 -18.18 7.15 -13.58
N VAL A 69 -18.95 6.06 -13.64
CA VAL A 69 -20.17 5.95 -14.47
C VAL A 69 -21.21 7.00 -14.06
N ALA A 70 -21.51 7.11 -12.76
CA ALA A 70 -22.48 8.09 -12.28
C ALA A 70 -22.05 9.55 -12.57
N LEU A 71 -20.76 9.85 -12.51
CA LEU A 71 -20.22 11.17 -12.85
C LEU A 71 -20.32 11.44 -14.35
N ALA A 72 -20.06 10.43 -15.19
CA ALA A 72 -20.21 10.53 -16.63
C ALA A 72 -21.66 10.88 -17.02
N ASP A 73 -22.63 10.16 -16.44
CA ASP A 73 -24.06 10.39 -16.68
C ASP A 73 -24.48 11.81 -16.30
N ARG A 74 -24.02 12.31 -15.14
CA ARG A 74 -24.31 13.68 -14.68
C ARG A 74 -23.64 14.73 -15.56
N THR A 75 -22.41 14.49 -15.99
CA THR A 75 -21.64 15.43 -16.82
C THR A 75 -22.26 15.54 -18.21
N LEU A 76 -22.65 14.42 -18.80
CA LEU A 76 -23.38 14.38 -20.06
C LEU A 76 -24.73 15.10 -19.93
N ALA A 77 -25.51 14.80 -18.89
CA ALA A 77 -26.80 15.45 -18.68
C ALA A 77 -26.70 16.97 -18.49
N ALA A 78 -25.65 17.46 -17.83
CA ALA A 78 -25.47 18.88 -17.55
C ALA A 78 -24.91 19.68 -18.73
N ASN A 79 -24.04 19.06 -19.54
CA ASN A 79 -23.30 19.76 -20.60
C ASN A 79 -23.82 19.47 -22.01
N LEU A 80 -24.83 18.60 -22.17
CA LEU A 80 -25.40 18.37 -23.48
C LEU A 80 -26.14 19.63 -23.97
N PRO A 81 -25.73 20.21 -25.11
CA PRO A 81 -26.48 21.31 -25.72
C PRO A 81 -27.92 20.88 -25.99
N GLN A 82 -28.89 21.76 -25.71
CA GLN A 82 -30.32 21.44 -25.89
C GLN A 82 -30.65 20.97 -27.31
N TRP A 83 -30.01 21.55 -28.34
CA TRP A 83 -30.19 21.15 -29.74
C TRP A 83 -29.69 19.73 -30.00
N LEU A 84 -28.59 19.31 -29.37
CA LEU A 84 -28.03 17.97 -29.50
C LEU A 84 -28.89 16.96 -28.73
N GLY A 85 -29.40 17.34 -27.55
CA GLY A 85 -30.36 16.53 -26.81
C GLY A 85 -31.71 16.37 -27.52
N TRP A 86 -32.16 17.40 -28.25
CA TRP A 86 -33.30 17.29 -29.17
C TRP A 86 -32.98 16.36 -30.34
N PHE A 87 -31.82 16.54 -30.98
CA PHE A 87 -31.38 15.73 -32.12
C PHE A 87 -31.29 14.23 -31.77
N ILE A 88 -30.67 13.89 -30.63
CA ILE A 88 -30.55 12.51 -30.15
C ILE A 88 -31.92 11.89 -29.87
N ARG A 89 -32.87 12.66 -29.33
CA ARG A 89 -34.24 12.17 -29.06
C ARG A 89 -35.09 12.03 -30.32
N ASN A 90 -34.87 12.89 -31.32
CA ASN A 90 -35.72 13.00 -32.50
C ASN A 90 -35.20 12.20 -33.71
N THR A 91 -33.94 11.76 -33.69
CA THR A 91 -33.36 10.91 -34.74
C THR A 91 -33.11 9.50 -34.20
N TRP A 92 -33.88 8.53 -34.70
CA TRP A 92 -33.96 7.20 -34.08
C TRP A 92 -32.62 6.43 -34.15
N ILE A 93 -32.06 6.27 -35.34
CA ILE A 93 -30.82 5.52 -35.55
C ILE A 93 -29.59 6.39 -35.31
N LEU A 94 -29.52 7.56 -35.95
CA LEU A 94 -28.35 8.44 -35.86
C LEU A 94 -28.14 8.99 -34.45
N GLY A 95 -29.22 9.37 -33.77
CA GLY A 95 -29.19 9.81 -32.37
C GLY A 95 -28.73 8.72 -31.42
N SER A 96 -29.13 7.46 -31.64
CA SER A 96 -28.69 6.32 -30.83
C SER A 96 -27.20 6.03 -31.00
N VAL A 97 -26.67 6.12 -32.22
CA VAL A 97 -25.22 5.94 -32.48
C VAL A 97 -24.41 7.07 -31.84
N ILE A 98 -24.82 8.32 -32.02
CA ILE A 98 -24.14 9.47 -31.43
C ILE A 98 -24.18 9.41 -29.90
N LYS A 99 -25.33 9.05 -29.33
CA LYS A 99 -25.46 8.82 -27.89
C LYS A 99 -24.51 7.72 -27.41
N TRP A 100 -24.43 6.58 -28.10
CA TRP A 100 -23.52 5.49 -27.73
C TRP A 100 -22.04 5.93 -27.73
N PHE A 101 -21.63 6.74 -28.71
CA PHE A 101 -20.26 7.30 -28.76
C PHE A 101 -20.00 8.33 -27.66
N LEU A 102 -20.95 9.22 -27.37
CA LEU A 102 -20.83 10.23 -26.32
C LEU A 102 -20.83 9.59 -24.92
N ASP A 103 -21.77 8.68 -24.69
CA ASP A 103 -21.90 7.90 -23.44
C ASP A 103 -20.63 7.07 -23.23
N GLY A 104 -20.15 6.37 -24.27
CA GLY A 104 -18.92 5.56 -24.19
C GLY A 104 -17.66 6.38 -23.93
N GLY A 105 -17.48 7.51 -24.64
CA GLY A 105 -16.31 8.36 -24.50
C GLY A 105 -16.21 9.04 -23.12
N VAL A 106 -17.30 9.65 -22.66
CA VAL A 106 -17.32 10.34 -21.35
C VAL A 106 -17.28 9.33 -20.19
N ALA A 107 -17.92 8.17 -20.33
CA ALA A 107 -17.81 7.08 -19.35
C ALA A 107 -16.36 6.61 -19.21
N LEU A 108 -15.65 6.35 -20.32
CA LEU A 108 -14.26 5.91 -20.27
C LEU A 108 -13.34 6.92 -19.57
N VAL A 109 -13.46 8.20 -19.90
CA VAL A 109 -12.64 9.26 -19.27
C VAL A 109 -12.94 9.36 -17.78
N SER A 110 -14.22 9.33 -17.40
CA SER A 110 -14.63 9.45 -16.00
C SER A 110 -14.21 8.23 -15.17
N ILE A 111 -14.36 7.02 -15.71
CA ILE A 111 -13.88 5.78 -15.11
C ILE A 111 -12.36 5.82 -14.95
N ALA A 112 -11.62 6.21 -16.00
CA ALA A 112 -10.16 6.30 -15.94
C ALA A 112 -9.68 7.30 -14.88
N ALA A 113 -10.34 8.46 -14.78
CA ALA A 113 -10.04 9.45 -13.74
C ALA A 113 -10.28 8.90 -12.33
N MET A 114 -11.39 8.19 -12.11
CA MET A 114 -11.69 7.57 -10.81
C MET A 114 -10.74 6.43 -10.47
N LEU A 115 -10.34 5.62 -11.45
CA LEU A 115 -9.32 4.59 -11.24
C LEU A 115 -7.95 5.19 -10.93
N ALA A 116 -7.58 6.31 -11.56
CA ALA A 116 -6.34 7.02 -11.24
C ALA A 116 -6.37 7.57 -9.81
N LEU A 117 -7.51 8.13 -9.38
CA LEU A 117 -7.72 8.57 -8.00
C LEU A 117 -7.64 7.40 -7.01
N TYR A 118 -8.27 6.28 -7.32
CA TYR A 118 -8.19 5.04 -6.53
C TYR A 118 -6.73 4.59 -6.35
N VAL A 119 -5.98 4.47 -7.45
CA VAL A 119 -4.56 4.07 -7.39
C VAL A 119 -3.74 5.06 -6.56
N LEU A 120 -4.02 6.35 -6.67
CA LEU A 120 -3.33 7.38 -5.89
C LEU A 120 -3.59 7.20 -4.38
N LEU A 121 -4.85 7.07 -3.97
CA LEU A 121 -5.24 6.88 -2.56
C LEU A 121 -4.63 5.59 -2.00
N GLN A 122 -4.82 4.48 -2.71
CA GLN A 122 -4.31 3.17 -2.30
C GLN A 122 -2.77 3.15 -2.22
N SER A 123 -2.08 3.88 -3.10
CA SER A 123 -0.62 4.02 -3.00
C SER A 123 -0.19 4.76 -1.74
N GLY A 124 -0.95 5.78 -1.31
CA GLY A 124 -0.70 6.52 -0.07
C GLY A 124 -0.94 5.66 1.18
N GLU A 125 -1.96 4.80 1.15
CA GLU A 125 -2.29 3.89 2.25
C GLU A 125 -1.24 2.79 2.43
N VAL A 126 -0.74 2.25 1.32
CA VAL A 126 0.25 1.15 1.30
C VAL A 126 1.69 1.63 1.46
N ALA A 127 1.98 2.90 1.17
CA ALA A 127 3.33 3.48 1.27
C ALA A 127 4.06 3.22 2.60
N PRO A 128 3.49 3.50 3.78
CA PRO A 128 4.19 3.22 5.05
C PRO A 128 4.39 1.72 5.30
N LEU A 129 3.45 0.87 4.90
CA LEU A 129 3.60 -0.60 5.01
C LEU A 129 4.77 -1.12 4.17
N LEU A 130 4.95 -0.57 2.97
CA LEU A 130 6.09 -0.85 2.09
C LEU A 130 7.42 -0.37 2.71
N LEU A 131 7.41 0.78 3.37
CA LEU A 131 8.58 1.35 4.04
C LEU A 131 9.06 0.46 5.19
N GLU A 132 8.12 -0.02 6.02
CA GLU A 132 8.41 -0.86 7.19
C GLU A 132 8.89 -2.27 6.82
N ASN A 133 8.29 -2.88 5.80
CA ASN A 133 8.54 -4.29 5.47
C ASN A 133 9.73 -4.52 4.52
N SER A 134 10.28 -3.46 3.92
CA SER A 134 11.44 -3.57 3.04
C SER A 134 12.74 -3.25 3.80
N PRO A 135 13.55 -4.25 4.20
CA PRO A 135 14.81 -3.99 4.90
C PRO A 135 15.81 -3.20 4.04
N ARG A 136 15.71 -3.32 2.70
CA ARG A 136 16.51 -2.53 1.76
C ARG A 136 16.09 -1.05 1.79
N THR A 137 14.79 -0.79 1.76
CA THR A 137 14.27 0.58 1.81
C THR A 137 14.58 1.22 3.16
N LEU A 138 14.38 0.48 4.26
CA LEU A 138 14.70 0.94 5.61
C LEU A 138 16.20 1.25 5.75
N ARG A 139 17.10 0.38 5.26
CA ARG A 139 18.55 0.64 5.25
C ARG A 139 18.92 1.86 4.41
N ARG A 140 18.30 2.06 3.25
CA ARG A 140 18.51 3.24 2.41
C ARG A 140 18.03 4.52 3.09
N LEU A 141 16.85 4.45 3.74
CA LEU A 141 16.30 5.56 4.50
C LEU A 141 17.20 5.92 5.67
N ILE A 142 17.60 4.94 6.48
CA ILE A 142 18.58 5.13 7.57
C ILE A 142 19.87 5.71 7.02
N GLY A 143 20.40 5.16 5.93
CA GLY A 143 21.59 5.68 5.24
C GLY A 143 21.46 7.15 4.88
N SER A 144 20.33 7.53 4.25
CA SER A 144 20.03 8.92 3.88
C SER A 144 19.84 9.83 5.10
N ILE A 145 19.28 9.32 6.19
CA ILE A 145 19.13 10.07 7.45
C ILE A 145 20.50 10.24 8.12
N THR A 146 21.37 9.23 8.06
CA THR A 146 22.72 9.27 8.65
C THR A 146 23.69 10.12 7.83
N SER A 147 23.51 10.22 6.51
CA SER A 147 24.28 11.14 5.67
C SER A 147 23.84 12.60 5.85
N HIS A 148 22.66 12.84 6.44
CA HIS A 148 22.21 14.17 6.80
C HIS A 148 23.07 14.72 7.93
N THR A 149 23.90 15.73 7.63
CA THR A 149 24.83 16.31 8.59
C THR A 149 24.05 17.08 9.65
N ARG A 150 23.92 16.50 10.85
CA ARG A 150 23.27 17.19 11.97
C ARG A 150 24.11 18.39 12.39
N LEU A 151 23.47 19.55 12.48
CA LEU A 151 24.12 20.77 12.96
C LEU A 151 24.13 20.77 14.49
N PRO A 152 25.30 20.94 15.14
CA PRO A 152 25.37 21.03 16.61
C PRO A 152 24.69 22.32 17.08
N ILE A 153 23.79 22.17 18.06
CA ILE A 153 23.09 23.28 18.72
C ILE A 153 23.89 23.64 19.98
N ASN A 154 24.47 24.84 20.01
CA ASN A 154 25.22 25.32 21.16
C ASN A 154 24.35 26.27 22.01
N SER A 155 24.55 26.26 23.33
CA SER A 155 23.85 27.19 24.24
C SER A 155 24.21 28.67 24.03
N LYS A 156 25.29 28.94 23.29
CA LYS A 156 25.73 30.29 22.91
C LYS A 156 25.17 30.77 21.57
N ASP A 157 24.45 29.91 20.84
CA ASP A 157 23.87 30.28 19.55
C ASP A 157 22.73 31.29 19.76
N HIS A 158 22.60 32.26 18.85
CA HIS A 158 21.44 33.16 18.84
C HIS A 158 20.14 32.35 18.70
N ALA A 159 19.07 32.74 19.39
CA ALA A 159 17.81 31.98 19.44
C ALA A 159 17.28 31.57 18.06
N THR A 160 17.34 32.50 17.09
CA THR A 160 16.96 32.23 15.69
C THR A 160 17.82 31.16 15.02
N VAL A 161 19.14 31.16 15.27
CA VAL A 161 20.08 30.17 14.70
C VAL A 161 19.85 28.81 15.34
N ALA A 162 19.62 28.76 16.65
CA ALA A 162 19.27 27.54 17.36
C ALA A 162 17.97 26.91 16.81
N PHE A 163 16.92 27.72 16.60
CA PHE A 163 15.65 27.27 16.01
C PHE A 163 15.82 26.71 14.58
N LEU A 164 16.62 27.37 13.73
CA LEU A 164 16.87 26.90 12.37
C LEU A 164 17.65 25.58 12.35
N LYS A 165 18.65 25.42 13.24
CA LYS A 165 19.40 24.16 13.40
C LYS A 165 18.49 23.03 13.89
N GLU A 166 17.63 23.30 14.88
CA GLU A 166 16.65 22.34 15.38
C GLU A 166 15.69 21.91 14.25
N ARG A 167 15.14 22.88 13.51
CA ARG A 167 14.26 22.61 12.38
C ARG A 167 14.96 21.75 11.32
N HIS A 168 16.20 22.09 10.95
CA HIS A 168 17.01 21.35 9.99
C HIS A 168 17.26 19.91 10.41
N ASN A 169 17.63 19.69 11.67
CA ASN A 169 17.88 18.36 12.22
C ASN A 169 16.61 17.50 12.30
N ALA A 170 15.42 18.13 12.40
CA ALA A 170 14.13 17.45 12.44
C ALA A 170 13.52 17.15 11.06
N ILE A 171 14.08 17.67 9.96
CA ILE A 171 13.53 17.46 8.60
C ILE A 171 13.39 15.96 8.26
N PRO A 172 14.41 15.10 8.48
CA PRO A 172 14.32 13.71 8.03
C PRO A 172 13.24 12.92 8.79
N THR A 173 13.10 13.15 10.10
CA THR A 173 12.06 12.54 10.93
C THR A 173 10.67 13.03 10.52
N LYS A 174 10.51 14.35 10.32
CA LYS A 174 9.24 14.95 9.88
C LYS A 174 8.76 14.41 8.53
N TRP A 175 9.68 14.06 7.64
CA TRP A 175 9.32 13.48 6.35
C TRP A 175 8.67 12.10 6.51
N VAL A 176 9.22 11.26 7.41
CA VAL A 176 8.62 9.97 7.76
C VAL A 176 7.25 10.17 8.41
N ASP A 177 7.15 11.06 9.39
CA ASP A 177 5.86 11.38 10.06
C ASP A 177 4.81 11.89 9.07
N SER A 178 5.23 12.64 8.05
CA SER A 178 4.35 13.14 6.99
C SER A 178 3.77 12.01 6.14
N ILE A 179 4.54 10.93 5.90
CA ILE A 179 4.03 9.75 5.17
C ILE A 179 2.95 9.04 5.99
N TYR A 180 3.15 8.86 7.31
CA TYR A 180 2.12 8.29 8.18
C TYR A 180 0.89 9.19 8.27
N THR A 181 1.08 10.51 8.32
CA THR A 181 -0.04 11.46 8.29
C THR A 181 -0.79 11.38 6.97
N ALA A 182 -0.08 11.28 5.84
CA ALA A 182 -0.67 11.12 4.52
C ALA A 182 -1.51 9.83 4.41
N LYS A 183 -1.07 8.71 5.01
CA LYS A 183 -1.89 7.49 5.12
C LYS A 183 -3.25 7.81 5.71
N TRP A 184 -3.32 8.44 6.88
CA TRP A 184 -4.58 8.78 7.54
C TRP A 184 -5.46 9.73 6.71
N VAL A 185 -4.86 10.68 6.00
CA VAL A 185 -5.59 11.56 5.09
C VAL A 185 -6.18 10.76 3.92
N CYS A 186 -5.42 9.82 3.33
CA CYS A 186 -5.92 8.93 2.28
C CYS A 186 -7.10 8.09 2.77
N TYR A 187 -7.01 7.44 3.93
CA TYR A 187 -8.15 6.72 4.52
C TYR A 187 -9.35 7.60 4.76
N GLY A 188 -9.13 8.83 5.25
CA GLY A 188 -10.21 9.78 5.49
C GLY A 188 -10.93 10.15 4.19
N VAL A 189 -10.18 10.44 3.13
CA VAL A 189 -10.73 10.77 1.82
C VAL A 189 -11.43 9.55 1.18
N ASP A 190 -10.79 8.37 1.20
CA ASP A 190 -11.37 7.14 0.65
C ASP A 190 -12.66 6.77 1.38
N PHE A 191 -12.66 6.85 2.71
CA PHE A 191 -13.86 6.61 3.52
C PHE A 191 -15.00 7.57 3.15
N LEU A 192 -14.71 8.86 2.96
CA LEU A 192 -15.73 9.83 2.54
C LEU A 192 -16.28 9.51 1.14
N ILE A 193 -15.41 9.16 0.19
CA ILE A 193 -15.83 8.76 -1.16
C ILE A 193 -16.73 7.53 -1.09
N CYS A 194 -16.32 6.50 -0.37
CA CYS A 194 -17.07 5.26 -0.21
C CYS A 194 -18.40 5.47 0.53
N LEU A 195 -18.43 6.36 1.52
CA LEU A 195 -19.63 6.73 2.28
C LEU A 195 -20.64 7.50 1.42
N LEU A 196 -20.17 8.30 0.45
CA LEU A 196 -21.04 8.94 -0.54
C LEU A 196 -21.56 7.96 -1.59
N ALA A 197 -20.74 7.02 -2.04
CA ALA A 197 -21.08 6.08 -3.09
C ALA A 197 -21.96 4.92 -2.62
N CYS A 198 -21.68 4.38 -1.44
CA CYS A 198 -22.35 3.23 -0.85
C CYS A 198 -22.83 3.60 0.56
N PRO A 199 -23.87 4.44 0.69
CA PRO A 199 -24.34 4.86 2.01
C PRO A 199 -24.70 3.63 2.87
N PRO A 200 -24.25 3.56 4.14
CA PRO A 200 -24.54 2.44 5.03
C PRO A 200 -25.99 2.43 5.52
N LEU A 201 -26.82 3.36 5.05
CA LEU A 201 -28.23 3.51 5.39
C LEU A 201 -29.10 3.04 4.22
N ARG A 202 -30.07 2.17 4.51
CA ARG A 202 -31.06 1.73 3.51
C ARG A 202 -31.90 2.91 3.06
N GLY A 203 -31.91 3.17 1.75
CA GLY A 203 -32.56 4.34 1.17
C GLY A 203 -31.70 5.60 1.13
N GLY A 204 -30.41 5.50 1.47
CA GLY A 204 -29.42 6.56 1.28
C GLY A 204 -29.48 7.69 2.31
N TRP A 205 -28.81 8.80 1.98
CA TRP A 205 -28.65 9.96 2.86
C TRP A 205 -29.97 10.70 3.15
N ASP A 206 -30.97 10.59 2.28
CA ASP A 206 -32.26 11.26 2.43
C ASP A 206 -33.01 10.77 3.69
N ARG A 207 -32.76 9.53 4.12
CA ARG A 207 -33.34 8.95 5.33
C ARG A 207 -32.53 9.22 6.60
N LEU A 208 -31.38 9.90 6.51
CA LEU A 208 -30.52 10.16 7.66
C LEU A 208 -31.28 10.84 8.81
N ARG A 209 -32.14 11.81 8.50
CA ARG A 209 -32.95 12.50 9.51
C ARG A 209 -33.87 11.54 10.28
N LEU A 210 -34.50 10.60 9.56
CA LEU A 210 -35.38 9.60 10.16
C LEU A 210 -34.59 8.65 11.07
N VAL A 211 -33.44 8.16 10.58
CA VAL A 211 -32.58 7.23 11.34
C VAL A 211 -32.01 7.88 12.61
N MET A 212 -31.66 9.17 12.57
CA MET A 212 -31.20 9.89 13.76
C MET A 212 -32.31 10.04 14.82
N THR A 213 -33.58 10.12 14.41
CA THR A 213 -34.71 10.26 15.34
C THR A 213 -35.19 8.94 15.93
N ALA A 214 -35.11 7.83 15.19
CA ALA A 214 -35.53 6.52 15.65
C ALA A 214 -34.67 5.42 14.99
N PRO A 215 -33.44 5.17 15.50
CA PRO A 215 -32.53 4.22 14.86
C PRO A 215 -33.03 2.79 15.04
N THR A 216 -33.33 2.10 13.93
CA THR A 216 -33.58 0.66 13.93
C THR A 216 -32.43 -0.10 13.27
N MET A 217 -32.12 -1.31 13.74
CA MET A 217 -31.08 -2.15 13.12
C MET A 217 -31.42 -2.54 11.68
N SER A 218 -32.71 -2.55 11.32
CA SER A 218 -33.18 -2.78 9.95
C SER A 218 -32.87 -1.65 8.99
N ASP A 219 -32.57 -0.44 9.48
CA ASP A 219 -32.23 0.70 8.62
C ASP A 219 -30.77 0.67 8.15
N PHE A 220 -29.91 -0.13 8.79
CA PHE A 220 -28.52 -0.29 8.39
C PHE A 220 -28.40 -1.30 7.24
N ASP A 221 -27.73 -0.86 6.17
CA ASP A 221 -27.35 -1.71 5.06
C ASP A 221 -25.95 -2.28 5.30
N PHE A 222 -25.91 -3.45 5.93
CA PHE A 222 -24.66 -4.17 6.19
C PHE A 222 -23.92 -4.58 4.91
N VAL A 223 -24.60 -4.68 3.77
CA VAL A 223 -23.93 -4.98 2.49
C VAL A 223 -23.10 -3.78 2.06
N ASN A 224 -23.68 -2.58 2.09
CA ASN A 224 -22.95 -1.35 1.77
C ASN A 224 -21.85 -1.05 2.79
N ALA A 225 -22.13 -1.26 4.08
CA ALA A 225 -21.11 -1.12 5.13
C ALA A 225 -19.95 -2.11 4.92
N GLY A 226 -20.25 -3.35 4.53
CA GLY A 226 -19.25 -4.35 4.15
C GLY A 226 -18.43 -3.92 2.94
N LYS A 227 -19.06 -3.33 1.91
CA LYS A 227 -18.35 -2.77 0.75
C LYS A 227 -17.42 -1.60 1.14
N ILE A 228 -17.84 -0.74 2.06
CA ILE A 228 -16.96 0.32 2.61
C ILE A 228 -15.75 -0.30 3.33
N ALA A 229 -15.97 -1.32 4.16
CA ALA A 229 -14.86 -1.99 4.84
C ALA A 229 -13.91 -2.69 3.84
N ILE A 230 -14.46 -3.35 2.82
CA ILE A 230 -13.67 -4.01 1.78
C ILE A 230 -12.87 -2.98 0.99
N THR A 231 -13.48 -1.87 0.56
CA THR A 231 -12.78 -0.82 -0.20
C THR A 231 -11.57 -0.27 0.54
N LEU A 232 -11.75 0.07 1.83
CA LEU A 232 -10.69 0.62 2.67
C LEU A 232 -9.54 -0.34 2.98
N PHE A 233 -9.82 -1.64 3.11
CA PHE A 233 -8.82 -2.59 3.63
C PHE A 233 -8.38 -3.65 2.62
N ALA A 234 -9.02 -3.78 1.45
CA ALA A 234 -8.73 -4.85 0.49
C ALA A 234 -7.25 -4.88 0.06
N VAL A 235 -6.67 -3.72 -0.26
CA VAL A 235 -5.28 -3.65 -0.73
C VAL A 235 -4.31 -3.89 0.42
N GLU A 236 -4.57 -3.35 1.61
CA GLU A 236 -3.76 -3.60 2.81
C GLU A 236 -3.77 -5.08 3.19
N VAL A 237 -4.94 -5.72 3.24
CA VAL A 237 -5.08 -7.17 3.45
C VAL A 237 -4.34 -7.94 2.36
N GLY A 238 -4.46 -7.54 1.10
CA GLY A 238 -3.75 -8.17 0.00
C GLY A 238 -2.23 -8.07 0.12
N PHE A 239 -1.73 -6.93 0.60
CA PHE A 239 -0.31 -6.74 0.88
C PHE A 239 0.16 -7.65 2.03
N PHE A 240 -0.63 -7.78 3.11
CA PHE A 240 -0.33 -8.71 4.20
C PHE A 240 -0.32 -10.17 3.74
N VAL A 241 -1.30 -10.59 2.94
CA VAL A 241 -1.35 -11.93 2.34
C VAL A 241 -0.13 -12.17 1.45
N TYR A 242 0.25 -11.20 0.61
CA TYR A 242 1.45 -11.29 -0.22
C TYR A 242 2.72 -11.48 0.62
N LEU A 243 2.89 -10.70 1.70
CA LEU A 243 4.03 -10.85 2.61
C LEU A 243 4.05 -12.22 3.28
N TRP A 244 2.89 -12.73 3.67
CA TRP A 244 2.75 -14.05 4.29
C TRP A 244 3.14 -15.18 3.32
N ILE A 245 2.64 -15.12 2.08
CA ILE A 245 3.02 -16.04 0.99
C ILE A 245 4.53 -16.00 0.76
N LYS A 246 5.12 -14.81 0.68
CA LYS A 246 6.56 -14.63 0.47
C LYS A 246 7.38 -15.25 1.60
N ARG A 247 7.03 -14.99 2.87
CA ARG A 247 7.70 -15.57 4.05
C ARG A 247 7.56 -17.09 4.07
N GLY A 248 6.36 -17.62 3.81
CA GLY A 248 6.11 -19.07 3.75
C GLY A 248 6.97 -19.76 2.68
N ARG A 249 7.14 -19.14 1.51
CA ARG A 249 8.03 -19.66 0.45
C ARG A 249 9.50 -19.65 0.87
N THR A 250 9.95 -18.62 1.58
CA THR A 250 11.34 -18.58 2.07
C THR A 250 11.61 -19.72 3.06
N ILE A 251 10.68 -20.00 3.98
CA ILE A 251 10.81 -21.11 4.95
C ILE A 251 10.88 -22.45 4.21
N LEU A 252 10.01 -22.70 3.23
CA LEU A 252 10.01 -23.95 2.47
C LEU A 252 11.24 -24.18 1.59
N ASN A 253 11.92 -23.10 1.20
CA ASN A 253 13.10 -23.15 0.36
C ASN A 253 14.41 -23.09 1.15
N THR A 254 14.34 -22.82 2.47
CA THR A 254 15.52 -22.85 3.32
C THR A 254 15.85 -24.33 3.57
N PRO A 255 17.00 -24.84 3.09
CA PRO A 255 17.41 -26.19 3.45
C PRO A 255 17.50 -26.28 4.96
N GLU A 256 16.94 -27.33 5.57
CA GLU A 256 17.12 -27.56 7.00
C GLU A 256 18.61 -27.47 7.31
N PRO A 257 19.04 -26.70 8.32
CA PRO A 257 20.40 -26.79 8.80
C PRO A 257 20.55 -28.24 9.24
N GLU A 258 21.25 -29.01 8.41
CA GLU A 258 21.67 -30.36 8.70
C GLU A 258 22.14 -30.33 10.15
N GLN A 259 21.41 -31.05 11.01
CA GLN A 259 21.73 -31.14 12.43
C GLN A 259 23.23 -31.34 12.48
N ALA A 260 23.96 -30.35 12.99
CA ALA A 260 25.40 -30.41 13.11
C ALA A 260 25.65 -31.58 14.05
N THR A 261 25.82 -32.74 13.44
CA THR A 261 25.94 -34.01 14.11
C THR A 261 27.12 -33.85 15.03
N GLU A 262 26.82 -33.97 16.32
CA GLU A 262 27.74 -33.97 17.43
C GLU A 262 29.03 -34.70 17.02
N ALA A 263 30.12 -33.94 16.96
CA ALA A 263 31.48 -34.45 16.94
C ALA A 263 32.12 -34.08 18.28
#